data_AF-A0A8I5KUA0-F1
#
_entry.id   AF-A0A8I5KUA0-F1
#
_cell.length_a   1.000
_cell.length_b   1.000
_cell.length_c   1.000
_cell.angle_alpha   90.00
_cell.angle_beta   90.00
_cell.angle_gamma   90.00
#
_symmetry.space_group_name_H-M   'P 1'
#
loop_
_entity.id
_entity.type
_entity.pdbx_description
1 polymer ?
#
loop_
_entity_poly.entity_id
_entity_poly.type
_entity_poly.pdbx_seq_one_letter_code
_entity_poly.pdbx_strand_id
1 'polypeptide(L)' 'MSLKPRVVDFDETWNKLLTTIKAVVMLEYVERATWNDRFSYLCFMCGLS' A
#
# COMPACT_ATOMS: atom_id res chain seq x y z
N MET A 1 5.00 8.59 -9.40
CA MET A 1 3.58 8.25 -9.61
C MET A 1 2.97 9.29 -10.56
N SER A 2 2.35 8.88 -11.67
CA SER A 2 1.58 9.79 -12.53
C SER A 2 0.22 10.04 -11.87
N LEU A 3 -0.15 11.31 -11.67
CA LEU A 3 -1.42 11.79 -11.08
C LEU A 3 -2.63 11.56 -11.99
N LYS A 4 -2.73 10.39 -12.63
CA LYS A 4 -3.91 10.02 -13.41
C LYS A 4 -4.77 9.11 -12.55
N PRO A 5 -6.08 9.41 -12.38
CA PRO A 5 -6.99 8.51 -11.68
C PRO A 5 -6.97 7.17 -12.39
N ARG A 6 -6.42 6.16 -11.71
CA ARG A 6 -6.48 4.77 -12.15
C ARG A 6 -7.65 4.13 -11.41
N VAL A 7 -8.44 3.35 -12.13
CA VAL A 7 -9.36 2.41 -11.49
C VAL A 7 -8.48 1.40 -10.78
N VAL A 8 -8.53 1.41 -9.45
CA VAL A 8 -7.78 0.47 -8.62
C VAL A 8 -8.76 -0.54 -8.07
N ASP A 9 -8.43 -1.81 -8.21
CA ASP A 9 -9.16 -2.89 -7.56
C ASP A 9 -8.90 -2.86 -6.05
N PHE A 10 -9.93 -2.57 -5.26
CA PHE A 10 -9.80 -2.45 -3.81
C PHE A 10 -9.34 -3.76 -3.18
N ASP A 11 -9.93 -4.89 -3.57
CA ASP A 11 -9.63 -6.20 -2.97
C ASP A 11 -8.20 -6.63 -3.28
N GLU A 12 -7.74 -6.43 -4.52
CA GLU A 12 -6.36 -6.74 -4.88
C GLU A 12 -5.36 -5.90 -4.06
N THR A 13 -5.67 -4.62 -3.85
CA THR A 13 -4.77 -3.69 -3.16
C THR A 13 -4.78 -3.91 -1.66
N TRP A 14 -5.97 -4.14 -1.08
CA TRP A 14 -6.15 -4.43 0.34
C TRP A 14 -5.46 -5.73 0.71
N ASN A 15 -5.55 -6.77 -0.13
CA ASN A 15 -4.84 -8.02 0.11
C ASN A 15 -3.32 -7.81 0.18
N LYS A 16 -2.74 -7.04 -0.75
CA LYS A 16 -1.30 -6.70 -0.74
C LYS A 16 -0.90 -5.89 0.50
N LEU A 17 -1.73 -4.94 0.91
CA LEU A 17 -1.49 -4.16 2.12
C LEU A 17 -1.49 -5.06 3.36
N LEU A 18 -2.47 -5.95 3.46
CA LEU A 18 -2.68 -6.85 4.58
C LEU A 18 -1.55 -7.87 4.73
N THR A 19 -0.97 -8.38 3.65
CA THR A 19 0.25 -9.20 3.71
C THR A 19 1.43 -8.40 4.26
N THR A 20 1.58 -7.16 3.83
CA THR A 20 2.67 -6.29 4.28
C THR A 20 2.53 -5.97 5.77
N ILE A 21 1.31 -5.67 6.23
CA ILE A 21 1.01 -5.43 7.65
C ILE A 21 1.29 -6.68 8.49
N LYS A 22 0.88 -7.87 8.03
CA LYS A 22 1.18 -9.14 8.72
C LYS A 22 2.68 -9.36 8.89
N ALA A 23 3.46 -9.13 7.84
CA ALA A 23 4.92 -9.23 7.90
C ALA A 23 5.52 -8.25 8.93
N VAL A 24 5.04 -7.00 8.96
CA VAL A 24 5.48 -6.00 9.96
C VAL A 24 5.10 -6.40 11.39
N VAL A 25 3.88 -6.91 11.61
CA VAL A 25 3.43 -7.37 12.93
C VAL A 25 4.23 -8.58 13.41
N MET A 26 4.65 -9.46 12.49
CA MET A 26 5.52 -10.60 12.78
C MET A 26 7.01 -10.23 12.89
N LEU A 27 7.37 -8.94 12.81
CA LEU A 27 8.75 -8.44 12.80
C LEU A 27 9.61 -9.05 11.67
N GLU A 28 8.97 -9.46 10.58
CA GLU A 28 9.65 -9.96 9.40
C GLU A 28 10.27 -8.82 8.60
N TYR A 29 11.26 -9.16 7.78
CA TYR A 29 11.91 -8.20 6.91
C TYR A 29 10.95 -7.72 5.82
N VAL A 30 10.70 -6.41 5.78
CA VAL A 30 9.94 -5.75 4.73
C VAL A 30 10.83 -4.74 4.02
N GLU A 31 10.86 -4.81 2.70
CA GLU A 31 11.63 -3.87 1.89
C GLU A 31 11.08 -2.45 2.03
N ARG A 32 11.97 -1.49 2.33
CA ARG A 32 11.58 -0.09 2.58
C ARG A 32 10.88 0.55 1.37
N ALA A 33 11.26 0.19 0.15
CA ALA A 33 10.61 0.65 -1.07
C ALA A 33 9.14 0.20 -1.12
N THR A 34 8.88 -1.07 -0.80
CA THR A 34 7.53 -1.62 -0.72
C THR A 34 6.73 -0.93 0.39
N TRP A 35 7.32 -0.72 1.56
CA TRP A 35 6.65 -0.02 2.67
C TRP A 35 6.20 1.40 2.30
N ASN A 36 7.09 2.19 1.69
CA ASN A 36 6.79 3.55 1.26
C ASN A 36 5.74 3.61 0.15
N ASP A 37 5.76 2.65 -0.78
CA ASP A 37 4.74 2.53 -1.83
C ASP A 37 3.36 2.27 -1.22
N ARG A 38 3.25 1.34 -0.26
CA ARG A 38 1.99 1.02 0.44
C ARG A 38 1.43 2.22 1.23
N PHE A 39 2.29 2.97 1.91
CA PHE A 39 1.88 4.18 2.63
C PHE A 39 1.39 5.28 1.70
N SER A 40 2.10 5.52 0.60
CA SER A 40 1.70 6.49 -0.42
C SER A 40 0.35 6.13 -1.04
N TYR A 41 0.08 4.83 -1.19
CA TYR A 41 -1.18 4.31 -1.71
C TYR A 41 -2.36 4.52 -0.75
N LEU A 42 -2.14 4.34 0.56
CA LEU A 42 -3.13 4.66 1.58
C LEU A 42 -3.50 6.15 1.55
N CYS A 43 -2.51 7.03 1.38
CA CYS A 43 -2.77 8.47 1.22
C CYS A 43 -3.62 8.78 -0.01
N PHE A 44 -3.36 8.10 -1.14
CA PHE A 44 -4.18 8.23 -2.34
C PHE A 44 -5.62 7.74 -2.12
N MET A 45 -5.81 6.60 -1.46
CA MET A 45 -7.14 6.06 -1.16
C MET A 45 -7.95 6.97 -0.23
N CYS A 46 -7.30 7.58 0.76
CA CYS A 46 -7.95 8.52 1.68
C CYS A 46 -8.20 9.90 1.07
N GLY A 47 -7.83 10.14 -0.20
CA GLY A 47 -7.96 11.44 -0.85
C GLY A 47 -7.09 12.53 -0.19
N LEU A 48 -6.01 12.14 0.49
CA LEU A 48 -5.07 13.05 1.14
C LEU A 48 -4.04 13.65 0.16
N SER A 49 -4.30 13.59 -1.15
CA SER A 49 -3.47 14.16 -2.23
C SER A 49 -4.31 14.69 -3.37
#